data_AF-A0A2K3YW87-F1
#
_entry.id   AF-A0A2K3YW87-F1
#
_cell.length_a   1.000
_cell.length_b   1.000
_cell.length_c   1.000
_cell.angle_alpha   90.00
_cell.angle_beta   90.00
_cell.angle_gamma   90.00
#
_symmetry.space_group_name_H-M   'P 1'
#
loop_
_entity.id
_entity.type
_entity.pdbx_description
1 polymer ?
#
loop_
_entity_poly.entity_id
_entity_poly.type
_entity_poly.pdbx_seq_one_letter_code
_entity_poly.pdbx_strand_id
1 'polypeptide(L)'
;MINLFEYFDKQSQTLYDTLRLAGHTYETIVLEDDGFLPEHIITPYRFFANYQAPEHATARYFNQVPIPRYWEIAGNNDSATVKDIGKLRANIRYYRGNTPRIVSHVEWLDGLERLQYVDHYTQHGVRFAQTFYDLSGKRIFRKYLDQQGAEVIYENFVAQAIILNWQGKAHHFNNKVQFIQFFLQALGKDLNGFVINSLGLPFSVLYRLETPGKDLVFWQEQSNGQVPGNMSLILKGGHTREYCVIVPDNQEYETLKQQVDEDAQQHLFSAGYLYDYARKNTYTANVLTLTNSDQIHHLEAIVEACPKATFHIGAVTEMSDKLNAMDRYPNVKLFPTIERATVDKLYQSCDVYLDINEGGEIINALQRAFEHDLLIMGYHENAHNLGVTARENLFDKEDNAAQLIQALKDIQLKKRYFKVRHDYQKAHVHEITTKGFNAVMERVTNKKG
;
A
#
# COMPACT_ATOMS: atom_id res chain seq x y z
N MET A 1 18.60 -14.45 -2.66
CA MET A 1 17.83 -13.66 -3.64
C MET A 1 17.73 -12.23 -3.15
N ILE A 2 17.41 -11.28 -4.04
CA ILE A 2 17.17 -9.87 -3.73
C ILE A 2 15.74 -9.52 -4.14
N ASN A 3 14.98 -8.85 -3.28
CA ASN A 3 13.71 -8.23 -3.68
C ASN A 3 14.01 -6.95 -4.47
N LEU A 4 13.49 -6.82 -5.68
CA LEU A 4 13.68 -5.66 -6.53
C LEU A 4 12.31 -5.11 -6.96
N PHE A 5 11.84 -4.10 -6.24
CA PHE A 5 10.55 -3.48 -6.47
C PHE A 5 10.70 -2.09 -7.11
N GLU A 6 9.79 -1.71 -8.00
CA GLU A 6 9.81 -0.35 -8.56
C GLU A 6 9.40 0.67 -7.50
N TYR A 7 8.23 0.44 -6.89
CA TYR A 7 7.67 1.21 -5.78
C TYR A 7 7.44 0.30 -4.58
N PHE A 8 7.36 0.90 -3.38
CA PHE A 8 7.00 0.18 -2.15
C PHE A 8 5.55 0.44 -1.74
N ASP A 9 4.65 0.26 -2.70
CA ASP A 9 3.20 0.40 -2.47
C ASP A 9 2.61 -0.78 -1.69
N LYS A 10 1.29 -0.81 -1.53
CA LYS A 10 0.58 -1.87 -0.81
C LYS A 10 0.88 -3.27 -1.38
N GLN A 11 1.01 -3.42 -2.70
CA GLN A 11 1.24 -4.73 -3.32
C GLN A 11 2.65 -5.23 -3.02
N SER A 12 3.65 -4.35 -3.18
CA SER A 12 5.04 -4.63 -2.82
C SER A 12 5.21 -4.90 -1.33
N GLN A 13 4.53 -4.16 -0.46
CA GLN A 13 4.52 -4.37 1.00
C GLN A 13 3.93 -5.74 1.36
N THR A 14 2.77 -6.10 0.80
CA THR A 14 2.16 -7.41 1.04
C THR A 14 3.10 -8.56 0.64
N LEU A 15 3.78 -8.43 -0.50
CA LEU A 15 4.77 -9.44 -0.94
C LEU A 15 6.00 -9.47 -0.02
N TYR A 16 6.53 -8.30 0.34
CA TYR A 16 7.65 -8.16 1.28
C TYR A 16 7.35 -8.86 2.62
N ASP A 17 6.18 -8.58 3.21
CA ASP A 17 5.76 -9.19 4.46
C ASP A 17 5.49 -10.68 4.30
N THR A 18 4.87 -11.11 3.20
CA THR A 18 4.66 -12.53 2.90
C THR A 18 5.96 -13.32 2.89
N LEU A 19 6.99 -12.81 2.21
CA LEU A 19 8.31 -13.43 2.16
C LEU A 19 8.95 -13.47 3.55
N ARG A 20 8.91 -12.35 4.30
CA ARG A 20 9.45 -12.23 5.66
C ARG A 20 8.78 -13.21 6.62
N LEU A 21 7.45 -13.29 6.62
CA LEU A 21 6.66 -14.20 7.47
C LEU A 21 6.90 -15.67 7.12
N ALA A 22 7.23 -15.96 5.86
CA ALA A 22 7.61 -17.30 5.40
C ALA A 22 9.05 -17.69 5.75
N GLY A 23 9.86 -16.75 6.26
CA GLY A 23 11.27 -16.95 6.60
C GLY A 23 12.26 -16.59 5.48
N HIS A 24 11.79 -16.04 4.36
CA HIS A 24 12.61 -15.61 3.21
C HIS A 24 13.06 -14.17 3.40
N THR A 25 14.13 -13.98 4.18
CA THR A 25 14.69 -12.65 4.51
C THR A 25 15.68 -12.19 3.45
N TYR A 26 15.16 -11.61 2.36
CA TYR A 26 15.97 -11.07 1.27
C TYR A 26 16.29 -9.59 1.47
N GLU A 27 17.49 -9.17 1.04
CA GLU A 27 17.79 -7.75 0.88
C GLU A 27 16.78 -7.13 -0.09
N THR A 28 16.28 -5.95 0.25
CA THR A 28 15.21 -5.30 -0.51
C THR A 28 15.70 -3.99 -1.10
N ILE A 29 15.59 -3.91 -2.42
CA ILE A 29 15.88 -2.75 -3.23
C ILE A 29 14.56 -2.19 -3.75
N VAL A 30 14.34 -0.89 -3.54
CA VAL A 30 13.24 -0.15 -4.15
C VAL A 30 13.84 0.90 -5.10
N LEU A 31 13.39 0.90 -6.35
CA LEU A 31 13.97 1.74 -7.40
C LEU A 31 13.56 3.22 -7.26
N GLU A 32 12.34 3.48 -6.81
CA GLU A 32 11.77 4.81 -6.62
C GLU A 32 11.66 5.13 -5.12
N ASP A 33 12.50 6.05 -4.65
CA ASP A 33 12.50 6.50 -3.25
C ASP A 33 11.39 7.55 -3.04
N ASP A 34 10.45 7.26 -2.15
CA ASP A 34 9.38 8.17 -1.75
C ASP A 34 9.74 9.03 -0.52
N GLY A 35 10.92 8.80 0.07
CA GLY A 35 11.41 9.45 1.28
C GLY A 35 10.99 8.78 2.58
N PHE A 36 10.01 7.89 2.57
CA PHE A 36 9.38 7.29 3.75
C PHE A 36 9.54 5.76 3.83
N LEU A 37 10.33 5.18 2.93
CA LEU A 37 10.70 3.76 2.99
C LEU A 37 11.41 3.40 4.30
N PRO A 38 11.17 2.20 4.88
CA PRO A 38 11.94 1.67 6.00
C PRO A 38 13.46 1.81 5.82
N GLU A 39 14.19 2.04 6.92
CA GLU A 39 15.62 2.37 6.87
C GLU A 39 16.50 1.26 6.28
N HIS A 40 16.11 0.00 6.47
CA HIS A 40 16.83 -1.16 5.93
C HIS A 40 16.60 -1.37 4.42
N ILE A 41 15.70 -0.62 3.79
CA ILE A 41 15.48 -0.69 2.33
C ILE A 41 16.54 0.15 1.62
N ILE A 42 17.18 -0.47 0.62
CA ILE A 42 18.19 0.16 -0.21
C ILE A 42 17.51 0.82 -1.41
N THR A 43 17.91 2.04 -1.75
CA THR A 43 17.50 2.70 -2.99
C THR A 43 18.73 3.18 -3.76
N PRO A 44 18.65 3.34 -5.10
CA PRO A 44 19.72 3.96 -5.87
C PRO A 44 20.09 5.34 -5.33
N TYR A 45 19.08 6.13 -4.93
CA TYR A 45 19.29 7.43 -4.33
C TYR A 45 20.10 7.34 -3.03
N ARG A 46 19.60 6.60 -2.02
CA ARG A 46 20.26 6.50 -0.70
C ARG A 46 21.70 6.02 -0.82
N PHE A 47 21.95 5.06 -1.72
CA PHE A 47 23.28 4.55 -1.98
C PHE A 47 24.22 5.62 -2.56
N PHE A 48 23.85 6.25 -3.68
CA PHE A 48 24.74 7.21 -4.33
C PHE A 48 24.89 8.52 -3.58
N ALA A 49 23.84 8.96 -2.87
CA ALA A 49 23.88 10.13 -2.00
C ALA A 49 24.60 9.87 -0.67
N ASN A 50 25.04 8.62 -0.42
CA ASN A 50 25.61 8.18 0.85
C ASN A 50 24.74 8.62 2.04
N TYR A 51 23.43 8.43 1.91
CA TYR A 51 22.46 8.91 2.88
C TYR A 51 22.61 8.19 4.22
N GLN A 52 22.88 8.95 5.29
CA GLN A 52 22.93 8.43 6.65
C GLN A 52 21.75 9.00 7.44
N ALA A 53 20.88 8.15 7.97
CA ALA A 53 19.77 8.60 8.80
C ALA A 53 20.32 9.44 9.98
N PRO A 54 19.99 10.74 10.07
CA PRO A 54 20.56 11.57 11.12
C PRO A 54 20.02 11.15 12.49
N GLU A 55 20.89 11.13 13.50
CA GLU A 55 20.53 10.75 14.86
C GLU A 55 19.42 11.69 15.40
N HIS A 56 18.34 11.11 15.91
CA HIS A 56 17.15 11.83 16.42
C HIS A 56 16.40 12.72 15.41
N ALA A 57 16.67 12.60 14.11
CA ALA A 57 15.93 13.38 13.12
C ALA A 57 14.49 12.89 12.96
N THR A 58 13.55 13.84 12.93
CA THR A 58 12.13 13.58 12.74
C THR A 58 11.65 14.21 11.44
N ALA A 59 10.62 13.61 10.84
CA ALA A 59 9.95 14.17 9.69
C ALA A 59 9.44 15.60 9.98
N ARG A 60 9.41 16.44 8.95
CA ARG A 60 8.91 17.81 9.11
C ARG A 60 7.42 17.80 9.40
N TYR A 61 7.03 18.51 10.45
CA TYR A 61 5.64 18.92 10.64
C TYR A 61 5.29 20.05 9.66
N PHE A 62 4.01 20.20 9.32
CA PHE A 62 3.58 21.13 8.26
C PHE A 62 4.08 22.58 8.41
N ASN A 63 4.21 23.08 9.65
CA ASN A 63 4.69 24.43 9.94
C ASN A 63 6.23 24.55 10.03
N GLN A 64 6.96 23.47 9.77
CA GLN A 64 8.43 23.42 9.77
C GLN A 64 9.00 23.43 8.34
N VAL A 65 8.17 23.58 7.32
CA VAL A 65 8.61 23.78 5.94
C VAL A 65 9.41 25.09 5.85
N PRO A 66 10.64 25.10 5.30
CA PRO A 66 11.40 26.33 5.10
C PRO A 66 10.65 27.27 4.13
N ILE A 67 10.37 28.49 4.57
CA ILE A 67 9.69 29.51 3.77
C ILE A 67 10.44 30.85 3.87
N PRO A 68 10.27 31.76 2.90
CA PRO A 68 10.75 33.12 3.00
C PRO A 68 10.22 33.85 4.24
N ARG A 69 10.99 34.83 4.73
CA ARG A 69 10.62 35.60 5.92
C ARG A 69 9.27 36.30 5.72
N TYR A 70 8.43 36.26 6.75
CA TYR A 70 7.07 36.85 6.80
C TYR A 70 6.00 36.13 5.98
N TRP A 71 6.32 35.03 5.30
CA TRP A 71 5.30 34.17 4.70
C TRP A 71 4.56 33.39 5.79
N GLU A 72 3.32 33.00 5.51
CA GLU A 72 2.47 32.27 6.44
C GLU A 72 2.24 30.83 5.97
N ILE A 73 2.14 29.91 6.93
CA ILE A 73 1.70 28.52 6.69
C ILE A 73 0.35 28.34 7.40
N ALA A 74 -0.65 27.88 6.66
CA ALA A 74 -1.96 27.54 7.19
C ALA A 74 -2.38 26.16 6.69
N GLY A 75 -2.90 25.29 7.57
CA GLY A 75 -3.26 23.93 7.19
C GLY A 75 -4.37 23.31 8.03
N ASN A 76 -4.95 22.26 7.48
CA ASN A 76 -5.95 21.41 8.13
C ASN A 76 -5.39 19.98 8.29
N ASN A 77 -6.26 18.98 8.44
CA ASN A 77 -5.84 17.57 8.59
C ASN A 77 -5.38 16.93 7.27
N ASP A 78 -5.78 17.46 6.12
CA ASP A 78 -5.56 16.85 4.81
C ASP A 78 -4.38 17.48 4.05
N SER A 79 -4.19 18.79 4.21
CA SER A 79 -3.10 19.54 3.57
C SER A 79 -2.81 20.87 4.28
N ALA A 80 -1.71 21.51 3.88
CA ALA A 80 -1.42 22.91 4.23
C ALA A 80 -1.07 23.73 2.99
N THR A 81 -1.02 25.04 3.17
CA THR A 81 -0.66 26.01 2.13
C THR A 81 0.36 27.00 2.67
N VAL A 82 1.20 27.52 1.79
CA VAL A 82 2.11 28.64 2.06
C VAL A 82 1.58 29.87 1.33
N LYS A 83 1.50 31.02 2.01
CA LYS A 83 1.03 32.27 1.42
C LYS A 83 1.97 33.44 1.69
N ASP A 84 1.95 34.38 0.76
CA ASP A 84 2.69 35.65 0.78
C ASP A 84 1.69 36.80 0.68
N ILE A 85 1.41 37.49 1.80
CA ILE A 85 0.39 38.54 1.88
C ILE A 85 -0.95 38.05 1.29
N GLY A 86 -1.39 36.87 1.75
CA GLY A 86 -2.62 36.21 1.31
C GLY A 86 -2.58 35.52 -0.06
N LYS A 87 -1.54 35.73 -0.89
CA LYS A 87 -1.40 35.07 -2.19
C LYS A 87 -0.84 33.66 -2.03
N LEU A 88 -1.45 32.66 -2.69
CA LEU A 88 -0.99 31.28 -2.64
C LEU A 88 0.38 31.14 -3.31
N ARG A 89 1.30 30.44 -2.64
CA ARG A 89 2.67 30.21 -3.13
C ARG A 89 3.08 28.75 -3.14
N ALA A 90 2.52 27.94 -2.26
CA ALA A 90 2.73 26.51 -2.29
C ALA A 90 1.60 25.71 -1.66
N ASN A 91 1.43 24.46 -2.10
CA ASN A 91 0.64 23.45 -1.41
C ASN A 91 1.57 22.46 -0.72
N ILE A 92 1.33 22.20 0.55
CA ILE A 92 2.04 21.21 1.35
C ILE A 92 1.18 19.95 1.39
N ARG A 93 1.73 18.85 0.88
CA ARG A 93 1.07 17.54 0.87
C ARG A 93 1.60 16.67 1.99
N TYR A 94 0.70 16.06 2.74
CA TYR A 94 1.06 15.21 3.86
C TYR A 94 1.37 13.79 3.43
N TYR A 95 2.33 13.17 4.13
CA TYR A 95 2.52 11.73 4.09
C TYR A 95 1.33 11.04 4.76
N ARG A 96 0.77 10.03 4.10
CA ARG A 96 -0.37 9.25 4.61
C ARG A 96 0.10 8.12 5.53
N GLY A 97 0.68 8.48 6.67
CA GLY A 97 1.09 7.54 7.72
C GLY A 97 0.28 7.69 9.00
N ASN A 98 0.72 7.02 10.07
CA ASN A 98 0.06 7.04 11.38
C ASN A 98 0.11 8.41 12.09
N THR A 99 1.16 9.18 11.80
CA THR A 99 1.38 10.52 12.35
C THR A 99 0.77 11.57 11.40
N PRO A 100 -0.20 12.37 11.87
CA PRO A 100 -0.87 13.34 11.02
C PRO A 100 0.02 14.54 10.69
N ARG A 101 -0.25 15.19 9.55
CA ARG A 101 0.38 16.45 9.10
C ARG A 101 1.91 16.44 8.99
N ILE A 102 2.47 15.25 8.76
CA ILE A 102 3.87 15.08 8.36
C ILE A 102 4.01 15.43 6.87
N VAL A 103 4.98 16.25 6.53
CA VAL A 103 5.21 16.73 5.15
C VAL A 103 5.84 15.62 4.31
N SER A 104 5.17 15.21 3.23
CA SER A 104 5.77 14.38 2.18
C SER A 104 6.48 15.24 1.15
N HIS A 105 5.77 16.22 0.60
CA HIS A 105 6.30 17.10 -0.43
C HIS A 105 5.59 18.45 -0.45
N VAL A 106 6.23 19.44 -1.08
CA VAL A 106 5.74 20.82 -1.20
C VAL A 106 5.73 21.22 -2.67
N GLU A 107 4.53 21.49 -3.20
CA GLU A 107 4.25 21.95 -4.55
C GLU A 107 4.37 23.48 -4.60
N TRP A 108 5.44 24.02 -5.18
CA TRP A 108 5.66 25.46 -5.30
C TRP A 108 5.08 26.02 -6.59
N LEU A 109 4.36 27.15 -6.47
CA LEU A 109 3.57 27.75 -7.53
C LEU A 109 4.14 29.08 -8.01
N ASP A 110 3.86 29.42 -9.27
CA ASP A 110 4.15 30.74 -9.81
C ASP A 110 3.09 31.79 -9.45
N GLY A 111 3.24 33.02 -9.96
CA GLY A 111 2.28 34.10 -9.71
C GLY A 111 0.89 33.91 -10.31
N LEU A 112 0.70 32.90 -11.17
CA LEU A 112 -0.57 32.49 -11.76
C LEU A 112 -1.07 31.16 -11.16
N GLU A 113 -0.53 30.75 -10.00
CA GLU A 113 -0.86 29.52 -9.28
C GLU A 113 -0.57 28.23 -10.07
N ARG A 114 0.35 28.28 -11.04
CA ARG A 114 0.79 27.11 -11.80
C ARG A 114 1.98 26.43 -11.12
N LEU A 115 1.99 25.11 -11.09
CA LEU A 115 3.08 24.31 -10.51
C LEU A 115 4.41 24.58 -11.23
N GLN A 116 5.43 25.02 -10.49
CA GLN A 116 6.79 25.19 -11.01
C GLN A 116 7.68 24.01 -10.63
N TYR A 117 7.71 23.67 -9.35
CA TYR A 117 8.54 22.59 -8.85
C TYR A 117 7.98 21.98 -7.56
N VAL A 118 8.45 20.78 -7.24
CA VAL A 118 8.07 20.04 -6.04
C VAL A 118 9.32 19.69 -5.25
N ASP A 119 9.38 20.12 -4.00
CA ASP A 119 10.38 19.68 -3.02
C ASP A 119 9.91 18.39 -2.34
N HIS A 120 10.75 17.35 -2.33
CA HIS A 120 10.45 16.04 -1.73
C HIS A 120 11.23 15.86 -0.43
N TYR A 121 10.56 15.39 0.62
CA TYR A 121 11.13 15.25 1.97
C TYR A 121 11.15 13.79 2.43
N THR A 122 12.15 13.44 3.25
CA THR A 122 12.25 12.13 3.88
C THR A 122 11.53 12.08 5.23
N GLN A 123 11.37 10.86 5.77
CA GLN A 123 10.93 10.61 7.15
C GLN A 123 11.85 11.23 8.23
N HIS A 124 13.02 11.71 7.84
CA HIS A 124 13.97 12.42 8.71
C HIS A 124 13.98 13.94 8.46
N GLY A 125 13.05 14.45 7.65
CA GLY A 125 12.90 15.88 7.38
C GLY A 125 13.93 16.49 6.41
N VAL A 126 14.71 15.64 5.73
CA VAL A 126 15.70 16.04 4.73
C VAL A 126 15.01 16.27 3.39
N ARG A 127 15.28 17.41 2.72
CA ARG A 127 14.85 17.61 1.34
C ARG A 127 15.80 16.87 0.41
N PHE A 128 15.38 15.71 -0.08
CA PHE A 128 16.24 14.79 -0.81
C PHE A 128 16.14 14.92 -2.33
N ALA A 129 15.05 15.50 -2.84
CA ALA A 129 14.88 15.73 -4.27
C ALA A 129 14.04 16.97 -4.57
N GLN A 130 14.21 17.50 -5.79
CA GLN A 130 13.41 18.58 -6.35
C GLN A 130 13.02 18.24 -7.79
N THR A 131 11.73 18.27 -8.11
CA THR A 131 11.20 17.96 -9.45
C THR A 131 10.65 19.21 -10.11
N PHE A 132 11.01 19.48 -11.36
CA PHE A 132 10.62 20.68 -12.10
C PHE A 132 9.62 20.36 -13.21
N TYR A 133 8.70 21.29 -13.45
CA TYR A 133 7.56 21.13 -14.37
C TYR A 133 7.55 22.23 -15.43
N ASP A 134 7.02 21.91 -16.60
CA ASP A 134 6.73 22.92 -17.64
C ASP A 134 5.39 23.62 -17.38
N LEU A 135 5.08 24.61 -18.23
CA LEU A 135 3.83 25.38 -18.13
C LEU A 135 2.55 24.55 -18.36
N SER A 136 2.68 23.32 -18.89
CA SER A 136 1.58 22.37 -19.08
C SER A 136 1.40 21.41 -17.90
N GLY A 137 2.28 21.48 -16.89
CA GLY A 137 2.27 20.57 -15.75
C GLY A 137 2.98 19.23 -16.01
N LYS A 138 3.78 19.12 -17.07
CA LYS A 138 4.57 17.91 -17.34
C LYS A 138 5.95 18.01 -16.68
N ARG A 139 6.40 16.91 -16.08
CA ARG A 139 7.75 16.81 -15.47
C ARG A 139 8.83 16.98 -16.54
N ILE A 140 9.80 17.87 -16.28
CA ILE A 140 10.96 18.12 -17.15
C ILE A 140 12.17 17.34 -16.64
N PHE A 141 12.56 17.57 -15.38
CA PHE A 141 13.69 16.89 -14.75
C PHE A 141 13.52 16.84 -13.23
N ARG A 142 14.32 15.97 -12.59
CA ARG A 142 14.46 15.88 -11.13
C ARG A 142 15.92 15.91 -10.75
N LYS A 143 16.21 16.63 -9.67
CA LYS A 143 17.51 16.67 -9.00
C LYS A 143 17.39 15.93 -7.69
N TYR A 144 18.31 15.02 -7.42
CA TYR A 144 18.47 14.37 -6.12
C TYR A 144 19.70 14.94 -5.44
N LEU A 145 19.58 15.22 -4.14
CA LEU A 145 20.55 15.97 -3.35
C LEU A 145 21.16 15.08 -2.27
N ASP A 146 22.44 15.26 -1.96
CA ASP A 146 23.01 14.70 -0.74
C ASP A 146 22.55 15.49 0.50
N GLN A 147 23.00 15.08 1.68
CA GLN A 147 22.63 15.71 2.95
C GLN A 147 23.20 17.13 3.12
N GLN A 148 24.19 17.50 2.31
CA GLN A 148 24.78 18.85 2.26
C GLN A 148 24.08 19.74 1.24
N GLY A 149 23.15 19.19 0.45
CA GLY A 149 22.40 19.89 -0.57
C GLY A 149 23.08 19.94 -1.94
N ALA A 150 24.17 19.20 -2.15
CA ALA A 150 24.82 19.09 -3.45
C ALA A 150 24.10 18.08 -4.35
N GLU A 151 24.08 18.34 -5.66
CA GLU A 151 23.40 17.49 -6.64
C GLU A 151 24.20 16.21 -6.93
N VAL A 152 23.57 15.06 -6.68
CA VAL A 152 24.16 13.73 -6.89
C VAL A 152 23.59 13.06 -8.14
N ILE A 153 22.27 13.16 -8.35
CA ILE A 153 21.60 12.56 -9.52
C ILE A 153 20.76 13.62 -10.20
N TYR A 154 20.90 13.73 -11.51
CA TYR A 154 20.05 14.53 -12.39
C TYR A 154 19.33 13.61 -13.37
N GLU A 155 18.01 13.53 -13.28
CA GLU A 155 17.15 12.70 -14.13
C GLU A 155 16.32 13.60 -15.05
N ASN A 156 16.54 13.52 -16.36
CA ASN A 156 15.81 14.27 -17.37
C ASN A 156 14.68 13.41 -17.95
N PHE A 157 13.43 13.77 -17.68
CA PHE A 157 12.26 13.00 -18.13
C PHE A 157 11.94 13.21 -19.62
N VAL A 158 12.40 14.31 -20.23
CA VAL A 158 12.19 14.59 -21.65
C VAL A 158 13.18 13.80 -22.51
N ALA A 159 14.46 13.84 -22.16
CA ALA A 159 15.52 13.10 -22.84
C ALA A 159 15.64 11.64 -22.38
N GLN A 160 14.93 11.27 -21.30
CA GLN A 160 15.06 9.99 -20.60
C GLN A 160 16.49 9.66 -20.13
N ALA A 161 17.35 10.67 -20.01
CA ALA A 161 18.75 10.51 -19.64
C ALA A 161 18.98 10.79 -18.16
N ILE A 162 19.99 10.14 -17.59
CA ILE A 162 20.40 10.32 -16.19
C ILE A 162 21.87 10.67 -16.13
N ILE A 163 22.22 11.67 -15.30
CA ILE A 163 23.58 12.03 -14.96
C ILE A 163 23.78 11.76 -13.47
N LEU A 164 24.80 10.98 -13.14
CA LEU A 164 25.19 10.66 -11.77
C LEU A 164 26.58 11.26 -11.49
N ASN A 165 26.69 12.10 -10.47
CA ASN A 165 27.96 12.57 -9.94
C ASN A 165 28.38 11.68 -8.77
N TRP A 166 29.34 10.79 -9.00
CA TRP A 166 29.75 9.82 -7.98
C TRP A 166 31.26 9.57 -8.05
N GLN A 167 31.90 9.47 -6.89
CA GLN A 167 33.36 9.28 -6.77
C GLN A 167 34.20 10.29 -7.59
N GLY A 168 33.75 11.55 -7.66
CA GLY A 168 34.44 12.61 -8.39
C GLY A 168 34.33 12.54 -9.92
N LYS A 169 33.47 11.67 -10.45
CA LYS A 169 33.23 11.52 -11.89
C LYS A 169 31.74 11.69 -12.23
N ALA A 170 31.47 12.29 -13.39
CA ALA A 170 30.13 12.30 -13.99
C ALA A 170 29.93 11.03 -14.84
N HIS A 171 28.89 10.28 -14.54
CA HIS A 171 28.44 9.10 -15.28
C HIS A 171 27.14 9.45 -16.02
N HIS A 172 27.10 9.16 -17.32
CA HIS A 172 25.95 9.46 -18.17
C HIS A 172 25.26 8.17 -18.60
N PHE A 173 23.94 8.12 -18.46
CA PHE A 173 23.10 6.99 -18.85
C PHE A 173 22.01 7.47 -19.80
N ASN A 174 21.79 6.73 -20.88
CA ASN A 174 20.80 7.09 -21.90
C ASN A 174 19.37 6.68 -21.52
N ASN A 175 19.22 5.88 -20.47
CA ASN A 175 17.94 5.45 -19.93
C ASN A 175 18.09 4.97 -18.48
N LYS A 176 16.95 4.84 -17.80
CA LYS A 176 16.88 4.38 -16.41
C LYS A 176 17.38 2.95 -16.22
N VAL A 177 17.20 2.07 -17.20
CA VAL A 177 17.68 0.69 -17.12
C VAL A 177 19.21 0.63 -16.97
N GLN A 178 19.94 1.37 -17.81
CA GLN A 178 21.42 1.43 -17.72
C GLN A 178 21.89 1.98 -16.37
N PHE A 179 21.21 3.00 -15.86
CA PHE A 179 21.50 3.57 -14.53
C PHE A 179 21.31 2.53 -13.41
N ILE A 180 20.20 1.77 -13.44
CA ILE A 180 19.95 0.73 -12.43
C ILE A 180 20.92 -0.44 -12.57
N GLN A 181 21.29 -0.86 -13.78
CA GLN A 181 22.32 -1.89 -13.97
C GLN A 181 23.68 -1.46 -13.39
N PHE A 182 24.07 -0.21 -13.61
CA PHE A 182 25.27 0.37 -12.99
C PHE A 182 25.17 0.40 -11.46
N PHE A 183 24.00 0.77 -10.92
CA PHE A 183 23.74 0.72 -9.48
C PHE A 183 23.90 -0.70 -8.91
N LEU A 184 23.31 -1.73 -9.53
CA LEU A 184 23.44 -3.11 -9.07
C LEU A 184 24.89 -3.60 -9.09
N GLN A 185 25.66 -3.20 -10.11
CA GLN A 185 27.11 -3.48 -10.17
C GLN A 185 27.87 -2.75 -9.05
N ALA A 186 27.59 -1.47 -8.84
CA ALA A 186 28.24 -0.65 -7.80
C ALA A 186 27.90 -1.12 -6.38
N LEU A 187 26.70 -1.68 -6.17
CA LEU A 187 26.27 -2.24 -4.89
C LEU A 187 27.08 -3.50 -4.51
N GLY A 188 27.66 -4.21 -5.49
CA GLY A 188 28.59 -5.33 -5.26
C GLY A 188 27.96 -6.55 -4.60
N LYS A 189 26.64 -6.75 -4.78
CA LYS A 189 25.89 -7.88 -4.22
C LYS A 189 25.77 -9.04 -5.19
N ASP A 190 25.44 -10.21 -4.66
CA ASP A 190 25.18 -11.40 -5.46
C ASP A 190 23.87 -11.25 -6.26
N LEU A 191 23.98 -11.35 -7.59
CA LEU A 191 22.87 -11.20 -8.55
C LEU A 191 22.32 -12.55 -9.04
N ASN A 192 22.58 -13.64 -8.30
CA ASN A 192 22.15 -15.00 -8.63
C ASN A 192 20.62 -15.19 -8.74
N GLY A 193 19.82 -14.30 -8.15
CA GLY A 193 18.36 -14.37 -8.29
C GLY A 193 17.61 -13.24 -7.63
N PHE A 194 16.53 -12.81 -8.28
CA PHE A 194 15.69 -11.72 -7.82
C PHE A 194 14.24 -12.17 -7.57
N VAL A 195 13.55 -11.43 -6.72
CA VAL A 195 12.09 -11.43 -6.62
C VAL A 195 11.60 -10.07 -7.10
N ILE A 196 10.80 -10.06 -8.16
CA ILE A 196 10.16 -8.86 -8.69
C ILE A 196 8.65 -9.02 -8.67
N ASN A 197 7.92 -7.91 -8.68
CA ASN A 197 6.47 -7.92 -8.73
C ASN A 197 5.86 -7.13 -9.90
N SER A 198 6.70 -6.72 -10.86
CA SER A 198 6.26 -6.00 -12.05
C SER A 198 7.06 -6.41 -13.28
N LEU A 199 6.36 -6.54 -14.40
CA LEU A 199 6.95 -6.72 -15.73
C LEU A 199 7.39 -5.38 -16.38
N GLY A 200 7.43 -4.30 -15.61
CA GLY A 200 7.90 -2.97 -15.98
C GLY A 200 9.42 -2.80 -15.85
N LEU A 201 9.86 -1.79 -15.06
CA LEU A 201 11.27 -1.44 -14.92
C LEU A 201 12.11 -2.56 -14.27
N PRO A 202 11.69 -3.21 -13.17
CA PRO A 202 12.47 -4.31 -12.56
C PRO A 202 12.76 -5.41 -13.57
N PHE A 203 11.73 -5.92 -14.26
CA PHE A 203 11.91 -6.91 -15.34
C PHE A 203 12.85 -6.42 -16.43
N SER A 204 12.67 -5.19 -16.91
CA SER A 204 13.52 -4.59 -17.97
C SER A 204 15.00 -4.53 -17.61
N VAL A 205 15.32 -4.35 -16.33
CA VAL A 205 16.69 -4.39 -15.81
C VAL A 205 17.23 -5.81 -15.83
N LEU A 206 16.48 -6.77 -15.26
CA LEU A 206 16.90 -8.16 -15.15
C LEU A 206 17.06 -8.84 -16.52
N TYR A 207 16.14 -8.58 -17.45
CA TYR A 207 16.17 -9.13 -18.80
C TYR A 207 17.45 -8.74 -19.57
N ARG A 208 18.07 -7.60 -19.22
CA ARG A 208 19.30 -7.11 -19.86
C ARG A 208 20.57 -7.45 -19.06
N LEU A 209 20.46 -8.18 -17.95
CA LEU A 209 21.63 -8.67 -17.24
C LEU A 209 22.21 -9.88 -18.00
N GLU A 210 23.50 -9.80 -18.30
CA GLU A 210 24.24 -10.85 -19.01
C GLU A 210 24.73 -11.98 -18.08
N THR A 211 24.35 -11.94 -16.80
CA THR A 211 24.73 -12.94 -15.81
C THR A 211 23.62 -13.97 -15.64
N PRO A 212 23.95 -15.28 -15.63
CA PRO A 212 22.99 -16.32 -15.28
C PRO A 212 22.39 -16.10 -13.90
N GLY A 213 21.15 -16.51 -13.73
CA GLY A 213 20.44 -16.42 -12.46
C GLY A 213 19.00 -16.88 -12.60
N LYS A 214 18.32 -16.98 -11.47
CA LYS A 214 16.93 -17.46 -11.38
C LYS A 214 16.06 -16.44 -10.69
N ASP A 215 15.09 -15.91 -11.43
CA ASP A 215 14.25 -14.81 -10.99
C ASP A 215 12.79 -15.27 -10.81
N LEU A 216 12.16 -14.77 -9.76
CA LEU A 216 10.77 -15.02 -9.42
C LEU A 216 9.96 -13.77 -9.72
N VAL A 217 8.92 -13.90 -10.53
CA VAL A 217 7.99 -12.84 -10.88
C VAL A 217 6.68 -13.09 -10.14
N PHE A 218 6.38 -12.31 -9.12
CA PHE A 218 5.07 -12.32 -8.48
C PHE A 218 4.12 -11.42 -9.28
N TRP A 219 3.21 -12.02 -10.03
CA TRP A 219 2.21 -11.29 -10.81
C TRP A 219 1.08 -10.81 -9.89
N GLN A 220 0.99 -9.49 -9.68
CA GLN A 220 0.01 -8.86 -8.79
C GLN A 220 -1.02 -7.98 -9.55
N GLU A 221 -1.01 -8.07 -10.87
CA GLU A 221 -1.89 -7.32 -11.79
C GLU A 221 -2.95 -8.26 -12.40
N GLN A 222 -3.88 -7.70 -13.17
CA GLN A 222 -4.91 -8.47 -13.88
C GLN A 222 -4.61 -8.51 -15.38
N SER A 223 -4.61 -9.72 -15.96
CA SER A 223 -4.38 -9.96 -17.39
C SER A 223 -5.54 -9.52 -18.27
N ASN A 224 -6.74 -9.37 -17.70
CA ASN A 224 -7.99 -9.17 -18.44
C ASN A 224 -8.20 -10.26 -19.52
N GLY A 225 -7.78 -11.49 -19.22
CA GLY A 225 -7.95 -12.65 -20.10
C GLY A 225 -6.87 -12.82 -21.17
N GLN A 226 -5.83 -11.98 -21.20
CA GLN A 226 -4.73 -12.10 -22.17
C GLN A 226 -3.36 -12.06 -21.48
N VAL A 227 -2.51 -13.03 -21.81
CA VAL A 227 -1.15 -13.11 -21.26
C VAL A 227 -0.34 -11.89 -21.74
N PRO A 228 0.25 -11.08 -20.83
CA PRO A 228 1.05 -9.93 -21.21
C PRO A 228 2.26 -10.33 -22.07
N GLY A 229 2.63 -9.51 -23.07
CA GLY A 229 3.72 -9.83 -23.99
C GLY A 229 5.07 -10.12 -23.31
N ASN A 230 5.42 -9.35 -22.27
CA ASN A 230 6.62 -9.60 -21.47
C ASN A 230 6.55 -10.93 -20.69
N MET A 231 5.35 -11.33 -20.25
CA MET A 231 5.13 -12.62 -19.59
C MET A 231 5.29 -13.77 -20.59
N SER A 232 4.68 -13.65 -21.77
CA SER A 232 4.84 -14.63 -22.85
C SER A 232 6.30 -14.77 -23.29
N LEU A 233 7.09 -13.68 -23.23
CA LEU A 233 8.51 -13.71 -23.55
C LEU A 233 9.29 -14.57 -22.55
N ILE A 234 9.11 -14.34 -21.25
CA ILE A 234 9.89 -15.07 -20.22
C ILE A 234 9.46 -16.53 -20.06
N LEU A 235 8.20 -16.86 -20.33
CA LEU A 235 7.69 -18.23 -20.25
C LEU A 235 8.23 -19.14 -21.36
N LYS A 236 8.72 -18.59 -22.49
CA LYS A 236 9.32 -19.37 -23.59
C LYS A 236 10.71 -19.95 -23.29
N GLY A 237 11.33 -19.56 -22.16
CA GLY A 237 12.67 -20.01 -21.79
C GLY A 237 13.79 -19.55 -22.75
N GLY A 238 14.98 -20.13 -22.60
CA GLY A 238 16.15 -19.87 -23.47
C GLY A 238 16.83 -18.52 -23.28
N HIS A 239 16.50 -17.81 -22.20
CA HIS A 239 17.14 -16.54 -21.83
C HIS A 239 18.36 -16.78 -20.94
N THR A 240 19.25 -15.80 -20.85
CA THR A 240 20.39 -15.84 -19.93
C THR A 240 19.98 -16.11 -18.49
N ARG A 241 18.80 -15.63 -18.10
CA ARG A 241 18.19 -15.80 -16.78
C ARG A 241 16.94 -16.64 -16.88
N GLU A 242 16.74 -17.53 -15.91
CA GLU A 242 15.54 -18.34 -15.79
C GLU A 242 14.46 -17.57 -15.02
N TYR A 243 13.21 -17.70 -15.46
CA TYR A 243 12.07 -17.05 -14.81
C TYR A 243 11.02 -18.06 -14.37
N CYS A 244 10.45 -17.83 -13.19
CA CYS A 244 9.23 -18.49 -12.73
C CYS A 244 8.20 -17.41 -12.39
N VAL A 245 6.98 -17.54 -12.91
CA VAL A 245 5.86 -16.64 -12.63
C VAL A 245 5.01 -17.26 -11.53
N ILE A 246 4.82 -16.53 -10.44
CA ILE A 246 3.98 -16.91 -9.31
C ILE A 246 2.79 -15.97 -9.29
N VAL A 247 1.58 -16.52 -9.27
CA VAL A 247 0.33 -15.77 -9.31
C VAL A 247 -0.42 -16.03 -8.01
N PRO A 248 -0.44 -15.05 -7.07
CA PRO A 248 -1.16 -15.20 -5.81
C PRO A 248 -2.68 -15.24 -5.96
N ASP A 249 -3.24 -14.52 -6.93
CA ASP A 249 -4.67 -14.57 -7.24
C ASP A 249 -5.00 -15.86 -8.01
N ASN A 250 -5.75 -16.76 -7.36
CA ASN A 250 -6.08 -18.05 -7.97
C ASN A 250 -7.00 -17.94 -9.19
N GLN A 251 -7.88 -16.93 -9.26
CA GLN A 251 -8.73 -16.72 -10.43
C GLN A 251 -7.89 -16.26 -11.62
N GLU A 252 -6.95 -15.35 -11.39
CA GLU A 252 -6.01 -14.89 -12.40
C GLU A 252 -5.05 -16.01 -12.84
N TYR A 253 -4.58 -16.85 -11.90
CA TYR A 253 -3.75 -18.01 -12.20
C TYR A 253 -4.44 -18.97 -13.18
N GLU A 254 -5.68 -19.36 -12.89
CA GLU A 254 -6.44 -20.25 -13.78
C GLU A 254 -6.72 -19.60 -15.14
N THR A 255 -6.96 -18.28 -15.17
CA THR A 255 -7.10 -17.51 -16.41
C THR A 255 -5.83 -17.59 -17.26
N LEU A 256 -4.67 -17.27 -16.69
CA LEU A 256 -3.38 -17.31 -17.40
C LEU A 256 -3.02 -18.73 -17.84
N LYS A 257 -3.23 -19.72 -16.98
CA LYS A 257 -2.93 -21.13 -17.27
C LYS A 257 -3.67 -21.65 -18.50
N GLN A 258 -4.92 -21.24 -18.70
CA GLN A 258 -5.71 -21.61 -19.88
C GLN A 258 -5.22 -20.98 -21.19
N GLN A 259 -4.43 -19.90 -21.10
CA GLN A 259 -3.96 -19.13 -22.26
C GLN A 259 -2.53 -19.48 -22.69
N VAL A 260 -1.84 -20.36 -21.95
CA VAL A 260 -0.46 -20.77 -22.23
C VAL A 260 -0.34 -22.27 -22.48
N ASP A 261 0.66 -22.67 -23.28
CA ASP A 261 0.93 -24.07 -23.59
C ASP A 261 1.53 -24.86 -22.41
N GLU A 262 1.62 -26.18 -22.56
CA GLU A 262 2.08 -27.08 -21.47
C GLU A 262 3.51 -26.77 -21.01
N ASP A 263 4.37 -26.26 -21.90
CA ASP A 263 5.75 -25.89 -21.57
C ASP A 263 5.78 -24.65 -20.66
N ALA A 264 5.08 -23.59 -21.06
CA ALA A 264 4.91 -22.38 -20.28
C ALA A 264 4.21 -22.65 -18.92
N GLN A 265 3.25 -23.58 -18.86
CA GLN A 265 2.61 -23.97 -17.59
C GLN A 265 3.59 -24.51 -16.55
N GLN A 266 4.74 -25.07 -16.96
CA GLN A 266 5.74 -25.55 -16.02
C GLN A 266 6.50 -24.42 -15.29
N HIS A 267 6.37 -23.19 -15.78
CA HIS A 267 6.97 -21.98 -15.23
C HIS A 267 5.95 -21.07 -14.53
N LEU A 268 4.69 -21.49 -14.49
CA LEU A 268 3.58 -20.76 -13.87
C LEU A 268 3.11 -21.49 -12.59
N PHE A 269 3.02 -20.76 -11.48
CA PHE A 269 2.70 -21.33 -10.16
C PHE A 269 1.61 -20.52 -9.46
N SER A 270 0.67 -21.20 -8.80
CA SER A 270 -0.31 -20.57 -7.90
C SER A 270 0.26 -20.48 -6.47
N ALA A 271 -0.01 -19.37 -5.80
CA ALA A 271 0.37 -19.15 -4.41
C ALA A 271 -0.71 -18.35 -3.65
N GLY A 272 -0.28 -17.46 -2.76
CA GLY A 272 -1.12 -16.56 -1.98
C GLY A 272 -0.24 -15.67 -1.11
N TYR A 273 -0.86 -14.96 -0.17
CA TYR A 273 -0.17 -14.08 0.77
C TYR A 273 -0.29 -14.58 2.21
N LEU A 274 0.70 -14.22 3.03
CA LEU A 274 0.67 -14.45 4.47
C LEU A 274 0.31 -13.14 5.17
N TYR A 275 -0.51 -13.25 6.22
CA TYR A 275 -0.93 -12.12 7.03
C TYR A 275 -0.60 -12.37 8.50
N ASP A 276 -0.05 -11.36 9.17
CA ASP A 276 0.26 -11.39 10.59
C ASP A 276 -0.85 -10.66 11.36
N TYR A 277 -1.90 -11.41 11.70
CA TYR A 277 -3.03 -10.84 12.42
C TYR A 277 -2.67 -10.56 13.88
N ALA A 278 -2.97 -9.34 14.35
CA ALA A 278 -2.70 -8.90 15.72
C ALA A 278 -3.43 -9.74 16.79
N ARG A 279 -4.54 -10.38 16.39
CA ARG A 279 -5.28 -11.37 17.19
C ARG A 279 -6.00 -12.35 16.27
N LYS A 280 -6.63 -13.37 16.86
CA LYS A 280 -7.56 -14.27 16.16
C LYS A 280 -9.00 -13.95 16.51
N ASN A 281 -9.89 -14.06 15.53
CA ASN A 281 -11.32 -13.91 15.71
C ASN A 281 -11.87 -14.92 16.73
N THR A 282 -12.68 -14.45 17.67
CA THR A 282 -13.32 -15.31 18.69
C THR A 282 -14.77 -15.67 18.38
N TYR A 283 -15.28 -15.21 17.24
CA TYR A 283 -16.61 -15.47 16.68
C TYR A 283 -17.76 -14.93 17.56
N THR A 284 -17.51 -13.82 18.27
CA THR A 284 -18.51 -13.11 19.05
C THR A 284 -19.32 -12.16 18.18
N ALA A 285 -20.52 -11.80 18.65
CA ALA A 285 -21.39 -10.82 18.00
C ALA A 285 -21.13 -9.39 18.52
N ASN A 286 -19.88 -9.07 18.83
CA ASN A 286 -19.45 -7.71 19.14
C ASN A 286 -19.11 -7.00 17.83
N VAL A 287 -19.95 -6.05 17.44
CA VAL A 287 -19.91 -5.35 16.15
C VAL A 287 -19.36 -3.95 16.35
N LEU A 288 -18.37 -3.56 15.56
CA LEU A 288 -17.75 -2.24 15.58
C LEU A 288 -18.13 -1.44 14.33
N THR A 289 -18.51 -0.18 14.50
CA THR A 289 -18.59 0.82 13.43
C THR A 289 -17.91 2.10 13.91
N LEU A 290 -17.01 2.65 13.08
CA LEU A 290 -16.36 3.93 13.33
C LEU A 290 -16.83 4.94 12.28
N THR A 291 -17.21 6.15 12.71
CA THR A 291 -17.78 7.17 11.83
C THR A 291 -17.27 8.59 12.12
N ASN A 292 -17.36 9.47 11.13
CA ASN A 292 -17.22 10.93 11.26
C ASN A 292 -18.57 11.67 11.34
N SER A 293 -19.68 10.97 11.06
CA SER A 293 -21.01 11.55 10.94
C SER A 293 -22.10 10.65 11.54
N ASP A 294 -23.30 11.19 11.70
CA ASP A 294 -24.49 10.45 12.15
C ASP A 294 -25.27 9.78 10.98
N GLN A 295 -24.68 9.80 9.79
CA GLN A 295 -25.21 9.16 8.59
C GLN A 295 -24.74 7.70 8.54
N ILE A 296 -25.38 6.86 9.36
CA ILE A 296 -25.20 5.41 9.38
C ILE A 296 -26.50 4.78 8.87
N HIS A 297 -26.44 4.12 7.71
CA HIS A 297 -27.62 3.61 7.02
C HIS A 297 -28.24 2.42 7.76
N HIS A 298 -29.57 2.43 7.87
CA HIS A 298 -30.37 1.35 8.47
C HIS A 298 -29.97 0.91 9.88
N LEU A 299 -29.19 1.73 10.61
CA LEU A 299 -28.62 1.36 11.90
C LEU A 299 -29.69 0.89 12.90
N GLU A 300 -30.78 1.64 13.03
CA GLU A 300 -31.89 1.33 13.93
C GLU A 300 -32.53 -0.03 13.60
N ALA A 301 -32.86 -0.26 12.33
CA ALA A 301 -33.43 -1.53 11.87
C ALA A 301 -32.49 -2.72 12.12
N ILE A 302 -31.18 -2.54 11.91
CA ILE A 302 -30.17 -3.57 12.17
C ILE A 302 -30.07 -3.89 13.67
N VAL A 303 -29.99 -2.86 14.51
CA VAL A 303 -29.89 -2.98 15.98
C VAL A 303 -31.11 -3.71 16.55
N GLU A 304 -32.32 -3.35 16.11
CA GLU A 304 -33.57 -3.96 16.55
C GLU A 304 -33.69 -5.42 16.09
N ALA A 305 -33.28 -5.71 14.86
CA ALA A 305 -33.37 -7.05 14.30
C ALA A 305 -32.32 -8.02 14.86
N CYS A 306 -31.25 -7.50 15.50
CA CYS A 306 -30.12 -8.27 16.02
C CYS A 306 -29.89 -8.05 17.53
N PRO A 307 -30.86 -8.35 18.41
CA PRO A 307 -30.79 -8.02 19.83
C PRO A 307 -29.73 -8.82 20.62
N LYS A 308 -29.14 -9.86 20.03
CA LYS A 308 -28.07 -10.65 20.66
C LYS A 308 -26.67 -10.14 20.33
N ALA A 309 -26.53 -9.25 19.34
CA ALA A 309 -25.28 -8.59 19.02
C ALA A 309 -25.10 -7.33 19.89
N THR A 310 -23.88 -7.02 20.30
CA THR A 310 -23.56 -5.74 20.94
C THR A 310 -22.91 -4.82 19.91
N PHE A 311 -23.52 -3.67 19.66
CA PHE A 311 -23.06 -2.69 18.68
C PHE A 311 -22.23 -1.60 19.38
N HIS A 312 -20.96 -1.51 19.04
CA HIS A 312 -20.01 -0.50 19.49
C HIS A 312 -19.86 0.55 18.40
N ILE A 313 -20.35 1.76 18.65
CA ILE A 313 -20.34 2.84 17.66
C ILE A 313 -19.45 3.97 18.16
N GLY A 314 -18.31 4.16 17.50
CA GLY A 314 -17.36 5.22 17.83
C GLY A 314 -17.41 6.37 16.84
N ALA A 315 -17.44 7.59 17.34
CA ALA A 315 -17.30 8.80 16.53
C ALA A 315 -16.04 9.56 16.96
N VAL A 316 -15.19 9.97 16.02
CA VAL A 316 -14.00 10.80 16.33
C VAL A 316 -14.37 12.26 16.60
N THR A 317 -15.59 12.65 16.26
CA THR A 317 -16.22 13.94 16.51
C THR A 317 -17.26 13.83 17.63
N GLU A 318 -17.84 14.96 18.01
CA GLU A 318 -19.06 14.96 18.83
C GLU A 318 -20.19 14.24 18.08
N MET A 319 -21.03 13.51 18.81
CA MET A 319 -22.19 12.81 18.25
C MET A 319 -23.40 13.73 18.21
N SER A 320 -24.19 13.65 17.13
CA SER A 320 -25.47 14.36 17.03
C SER A 320 -26.53 13.74 17.94
N ASP A 321 -27.62 14.47 18.17
CA ASP A 321 -28.79 13.97 18.91
C ASP A 321 -29.36 12.68 18.31
N LYS A 322 -29.31 12.54 16.97
CA LYS A 322 -29.76 11.33 16.27
C LYS A 322 -28.96 10.11 16.70
N LEU A 323 -27.63 10.23 16.78
CA LEU A 323 -26.77 9.11 17.17
C LEU A 323 -26.85 8.87 18.69
N ASN A 324 -26.90 9.94 19.50
CA ASN A 324 -27.09 9.84 20.95
C ASN A 324 -28.40 9.13 21.32
N ALA A 325 -29.47 9.31 20.53
CA ALA A 325 -30.75 8.64 20.75
C ALA A 325 -30.67 7.10 20.66
N MET A 326 -29.61 6.54 20.04
CA MET A 326 -29.39 5.10 19.95
C MET A 326 -29.04 4.45 21.32
N ASP A 327 -28.64 5.24 22.32
CA ASP A 327 -28.36 4.75 23.69
C ASP A 327 -29.60 4.13 24.37
N ARG A 328 -30.80 4.40 23.82
CA ARG A 328 -32.05 3.75 24.27
C ARG A 328 -32.05 2.23 24.06
N TYR A 329 -31.23 1.71 23.14
CA TYR A 329 -31.15 0.28 22.86
C TYR A 329 -30.11 -0.37 23.79
N PRO A 330 -30.50 -1.38 24.60
CA PRO A 330 -29.60 -1.98 25.58
C PRO A 330 -28.41 -2.73 24.96
N ASN A 331 -28.49 -3.02 23.66
CA ASN A 331 -27.45 -3.68 22.88
C ASN A 331 -26.57 -2.72 22.08
N VAL A 332 -26.62 -1.40 22.37
CA VAL A 332 -25.78 -0.37 21.76
C VAL A 332 -24.85 0.23 22.83
N LYS A 333 -23.61 0.54 22.42
CA LYS A 333 -22.61 1.27 23.21
C LYS A 333 -22.02 2.38 22.35
N LEU A 334 -22.23 3.62 22.77
CA LEU A 334 -21.75 4.80 22.07
C LEU A 334 -20.44 5.31 22.65
N PHE A 335 -19.54 5.75 21.78
CA PHE A 335 -18.25 6.34 22.13
C PHE A 335 -18.08 7.68 21.40
N PRO A 336 -18.65 8.79 21.92
CA PRO A 336 -18.46 10.13 21.35
C PRO A 336 -17.02 10.60 21.56
N THR A 337 -16.47 11.35 20.62
CA THR A 337 -15.07 11.86 20.67
C THR A 337 -14.08 10.76 21.07
N ILE A 338 -14.18 9.60 20.42
CA ILE A 338 -13.47 8.39 20.82
C ILE A 338 -11.95 8.58 20.77
N GLU A 339 -11.29 8.26 21.88
CA GLU A 339 -9.83 8.30 21.97
C GLU A 339 -9.19 7.11 21.24
N ARG A 340 -7.98 7.29 20.71
CA ARG A 340 -7.22 6.23 20.01
C ARG A 340 -7.06 4.97 20.87
N ALA A 341 -6.77 5.11 22.16
CA ALA A 341 -6.63 3.97 23.06
C ALA A 341 -7.93 3.16 23.21
N THR A 342 -9.09 3.81 23.11
CA THR A 342 -10.40 3.13 23.13
C THR A 342 -10.68 2.45 21.81
N VAL A 343 -10.35 3.08 20.67
CA VAL A 343 -10.38 2.45 19.35
C VAL A 343 -9.55 1.16 19.34
N ASP A 344 -8.32 1.21 19.86
CA ASP A 344 -7.41 0.05 19.93
C ASP A 344 -8.04 -1.09 20.75
N LYS A 345 -8.66 -0.77 21.89
CA LYS A 345 -9.39 -1.76 22.70
C LYS A 345 -10.56 -2.38 21.96
N LEU A 346 -11.32 -1.59 21.19
CA LEU A 346 -12.46 -2.09 20.43
C LEU A 346 -12.03 -3.06 19.33
N TYR A 347 -10.92 -2.80 18.63
CA TYR A 347 -10.35 -3.75 17.67
C TYR A 347 -9.89 -5.06 18.33
N GLN A 348 -9.48 -5.01 19.60
CA GLN A 348 -9.10 -6.19 20.37
C GLN A 348 -10.30 -7.01 20.86
N SER A 349 -11.46 -6.37 21.10
CA SER A 349 -12.63 -7.03 21.71
C SER A 349 -13.80 -7.33 20.76
N CYS A 350 -13.88 -6.65 19.61
CA CYS A 350 -14.94 -6.83 18.63
C CYS A 350 -14.50 -7.79 17.53
N ASP A 351 -15.41 -8.66 17.07
CA ASP A 351 -15.12 -9.68 16.04
C ASP A 351 -15.72 -9.36 14.67
N VAL A 352 -16.60 -8.35 14.60
CA VAL A 352 -17.23 -7.90 13.35
C VAL A 352 -16.99 -6.41 13.18
N TYR A 353 -16.61 -5.98 11.98
CA TYR A 353 -16.64 -4.58 11.58
C TYR A 353 -17.77 -4.36 10.58
N LEU A 354 -18.61 -3.37 10.81
CA LEU A 354 -19.77 -3.09 9.98
C LEU A 354 -19.60 -1.74 9.27
N ASP A 355 -19.38 -1.82 7.96
CA ASP A 355 -19.06 -0.71 7.06
C ASP A 355 -20.32 -0.16 6.37
N ILE A 356 -21.07 0.62 7.14
CA ILE A 356 -22.41 1.13 6.77
C ILE A 356 -22.56 2.64 6.97
N ASN A 357 -21.48 3.31 7.35
CA ASN A 357 -21.43 4.77 7.50
C ASN A 357 -21.22 5.46 6.15
N GLU A 358 -21.68 6.71 6.06
CA GLU A 358 -21.34 7.63 4.98
C GLU A 358 -20.04 8.40 5.28
N GLY A 359 -19.50 9.01 4.23
CA GLY A 359 -18.29 9.82 4.30
C GLY A 359 -17.03 9.07 3.88
N GLY A 360 -15.86 9.64 4.18
CA GLY A 360 -14.58 8.97 3.93
C GLY A 360 -14.21 8.01 5.04
N GLU A 361 -13.42 6.98 4.71
CA GLU A 361 -12.83 6.10 5.71
C GLU A 361 -12.02 6.90 6.73
N ILE A 362 -12.24 6.59 8.00
CA ILE A 362 -11.49 7.21 9.07
C ILE A 362 -10.45 6.25 9.61
N ILE A 363 -9.29 6.78 9.98
CA ILE A 363 -8.25 6.05 10.72
C ILE A 363 -7.89 4.67 10.12
N ASN A 364 -8.03 4.53 8.79
CA ASN A 364 -7.80 3.28 8.05
C ASN A 364 -8.58 2.09 8.65
N ALA A 365 -9.83 2.35 9.05
CA ALA A 365 -10.60 1.48 9.93
C ALA A 365 -10.80 0.05 9.39
N LEU A 366 -10.96 -0.11 8.08
CA LEU A 366 -11.21 -1.41 7.45
C LEU A 366 -9.92 -2.23 7.36
N GLN A 367 -8.82 -1.58 7.00
CA GLN A 367 -7.51 -2.22 7.01
C GLN A 367 -7.14 -2.66 8.43
N ARG A 368 -7.41 -1.83 9.44
CA ARG A 368 -7.19 -2.20 10.86
C ARG A 368 -8.10 -3.33 11.32
N ALA A 369 -9.37 -3.34 10.86
CA ALA A 369 -10.29 -4.44 11.14
C ALA A 369 -9.74 -5.75 10.59
N PHE A 370 -9.27 -5.74 9.34
CA PHE A 370 -8.62 -6.87 8.70
C PHE A 370 -7.37 -7.33 9.47
N GLU A 371 -6.46 -6.42 9.84
CA GLU A 371 -5.25 -6.72 10.63
C GLU A 371 -5.55 -7.31 12.02
N HIS A 372 -6.75 -7.12 12.55
CA HIS A 372 -7.21 -7.70 13.81
C HIS A 372 -8.12 -8.94 13.61
N ASP A 373 -8.17 -9.49 12.39
CA ASP A 373 -8.97 -10.67 12.02
C ASP A 373 -10.48 -10.46 12.29
N LEU A 374 -11.01 -9.23 12.13
CA LEU A 374 -12.46 -8.96 12.19
C LEU A 374 -13.12 -9.39 10.88
N LEU A 375 -14.35 -9.94 10.98
CA LEU A 375 -15.21 -10.12 9.83
C LEU A 375 -15.76 -8.77 9.38
N ILE A 376 -15.43 -8.34 8.17
CA ILE A 376 -15.90 -7.10 7.58
C ILE A 376 -17.16 -7.41 6.76
N MET A 377 -18.24 -6.66 7.03
CA MET A 377 -19.47 -6.67 6.25
C MET A 377 -19.90 -5.23 6.00
N GLY A 378 -20.55 -4.95 4.86
CA GLY A 378 -20.94 -3.58 4.53
C GLY A 378 -21.83 -3.49 3.29
N TYR A 379 -22.02 -2.28 2.78
CA TYR A 379 -22.79 -2.04 1.56
C TYR A 379 -21.90 -1.90 0.34
N HIS A 380 -22.41 -2.31 -0.83
CA HIS A 380 -21.71 -2.13 -2.10
C HIS A 380 -21.37 -0.66 -2.39
N GLU A 381 -22.31 0.26 -2.13
CA GLU A 381 -22.17 1.67 -2.45
C GLU A 381 -21.21 2.42 -1.50
N ASN A 382 -20.98 1.85 -0.31
CA ASN A 382 -20.19 2.49 0.76
C ASN A 382 -18.94 1.72 1.12
N ALA A 383 -18.60 0.66 0.37
CA ALA A 383 -17.43 -0.14 0.66
C ALA A 383 -16.17 0.72 0.58
N HIS A 384 -15.64 1.11 1.74
CA HIS A 384 -14.51 2.04 1.79
C HIS A 384 -13.20 1.38 1.38
N ASN A 385 -13.09 0.06 1.58
CA ASN A 385 -11.88 -0.70 1.26
C ASN A 385 -12.22 -2.07 0.66
N LEU A 386 -12.44 -2.08 -0.65
CA LEU A 386 -12.65 -3.31 -1.43
C LEU A 386 -11.43 -4.23 -1.45
N GLY A 387 -10.24 -3.74 -1.08
CA GLY A 387 -9.03 -4.57 -1.02
C GLY A 387 -9.05 -5.61 0.08
N VAL A 388 -9.86 -5.44 1.13
CA VAL A 388 -9.98 -6.38 2.27
C VAL A 388 -11.40 -6.83 2.54
N THR A 389 -12.37 -6.38 1.72
CA THR A 389 -13.79 -6.70 1.89
C THR A 389 -14.24 -7.62 0.77
N ALA A 390 -14.55 -8.88 1.11
CA ALA A 390 -15.06 -9.85 0.15
C ALA A 390 -16.42 -9.44 -0.41
N ARG A 391 -16.62 -9.70 -1.71
CA ARG A 391 -17.88 -9.38 -2.41
C ARG A 391 -19.09 -10.07 -1.79
N GLU A 392 -18.93 -11.28 -1.26
CA GLU A 392 -19.97 -12.07 -0.57
C GLU A 392 -20.41 -11.47 0.77
N ASN A 393 -19.64 -10.53 1.31
CA ASN A 393 -19.92 -9.80 2.53
C ASN A 393 -20.34 -8.34 2.27
N LEU A 394 -20.53 -7.99 1.00
CA LEU A 394 -21.16 -6.75 0.59
C LEU A 394 -22.63 -7.03 0.24
N PHE A 395 -23.49 -6.08 0.60
CA PHE A 395 -24.93 -6.19 0.44
C PHE A 395 -25.50 -4.93 -0.20
N ASP A 396 -26.70 -5.03 -0.76
CA ASP A 396 -27.45 -3.87 -1.20
C ASP A 396 -28.09 -3.15 0.00
N LYS A 397 -28.16 -1.82 -0.08
CA LYS A 397 -28.88 -0.99 0.89
C LYS A 397 -30.40 -1.15 0.80
N GLU A 398 -30.90 -1.62 -0.34
CA GLU A 398 -32.33 -1.75 -0.62
C GLU A 398 -33.04 -2.69 0.37
N ASP A 399 -34.38 -2.65 0.35
CA ASP A 399 -35.24 -3.48 1.19
C ASP A 399 -34.87 -3.43 2.69
N ASN A 400 -34.55 -2.22 3.17
CA ASN A 400 -34.17 -1.96 4.57
C ASN A 400 -33.02 -2.86 5.06
N ALA A 401 -32.03 -3.12 4.19
CA ALA A 401 -30.87 -3.95 4.47
C ALA A 401 -31.21 -5.40 4.88
N ALA A 402 -32.32 -5.97 4.37
CA ALA A 402 -32.79 -7.31 4.74
C ALA A 402 -31.72 -8.40 4.64
N GLN A 403 -30.90 -8.38 3.58
CA GLN A 403 -29.84 -9.37 3.37
C GLN A 403 -28.71 -9.26 4.39
N LEU A 404 -28.27 -8.03 4.69
CA LEU A 404 -27.25 -7.76 5.72
C LEU A 404 -27.77 -8.15 7.11
N ILE A 405 -29.02 -7.81 7.43
CA ILE A 405 -29.66 -8.21 8.68
C ILE A 405 -29.71 -9.74 8.79
N GLN A 406 -30.07 -10.43 7.71
CA GLN A 406 -30.08 -11.89 7.70
C GLN A 406 -28.67 -12.48 7.91
N ALA A 407 -27.66 -11.92 7.25
CA ALA A 407 -26.26 -12.30 7.45
C ALA A 407 -25.82 -12.14 8.90
N LEU A 408 -26.13 -10.99 9.52
CA LEU A 408 -25.85 -10.73 10.93
C LEU A 408 -26.57 -11.73 11.85
N LYS A 409 -27.84 -12.06 11.57
CA LYS A 409 -28.59 -13.08 12.32
C LYS A 409 -27.95 -14.47 12.19
N ASP A 410 -27.50 -14.84 11.01
CA ASP A 410 -26.91 -16.15 10.75
C ASP A 410 -25.59 -16.35 11.52
N ILE A 411 -24.72 -15.34 11.52
CA ILE A 411 -23.44 -15.43 12.25
C ILE A 411 -23.64 -15.50 13.76
N GLN A 412 -24.73 -14.92 14.28
CA GLN A 412 -25.14 -15.03 15.69
C GLN A 412 -25.72 -16.42 16.02
N LEU A 413 -26.30 -17.12 15.04
CA LEU A 413 -26.97 -18.40 15.26
C LEU A 413 -25.97 -19.55 15.46
N LYS A 414 -24.97 -19.65 14.58
CA LYS A 414 -23.95 -20.71 14.65
C LYS A 414 -22.60 -20.21 14.16
N LYS A 415 -21.54 -20.55 14.90
CA LYS A 415 -20.14 -20.29 14.55
C LYS A 415 -19.75 -20.69 13.12
N ARG A 416 -20.37 -21.74 12.56
CA ARG A 416 -20.10 -22.17 11.17
C ARG A 416 -20.51 -21.11 10.13
N TYR A 417 -21.59 -20.36 10.35
CA TYR A 417 -22.02 -19.32 9.42
C TYR A 417 -21.08 -18.12 9.46
N PHE A 418 -20.60 -17.77 10.66
CA PHE A 418 -19.52 -16.79 10.82
C PHE A 418 -18.27 -17.23 10.04
N LYS A 419 -17.81 -18.46 10.27
CA LYS A 419 -16.63 -19.01 9.59
C LYS A 419 -16.72 -18.92 8.08
N VAL A 420 -17.85 -19.31 7.49
CA VAL A 420 -18.04 -19.24 6.03
C VAL A 420 -17.81 -17.82 5.50
N ARG A 421 -18.40 -16.80 6.15
CA ARG A 421 -18.22 -15.40 5.75
C ARG A 421 -16.79 -14.90 5.95
N HIS A 422 -16.16 -15.34 7.03
CA HIS A 422 -14.78 -15.01 7.31
C HIS A 422 -13.83 -15.68 6.30
N ASP A 423 -14.13 -16.91 5.89
CA ASP A 423 -13.36 -17.64 4.88
C ASP A 423 -13.50 -16.98 3.49
N TYR A 424 -14.66 -16.38 3.15
CA TYR A 424 -14.77 -15.53 1.96
C TYR A 424 -13.79 -14.36 1.99
N GLN A 425 -13.67 -13.68 3.13
CA GLN A 425 -12.70 -12.59 3.33
C GLN A 425 -11.26 -13.08 3.16
N LYS A 426 -10.90 -14.23 3.73
CA LYS A 426 -9.57 -14.82 3.61
C LYS A 426 -9.23 -15.24 2.18
N ALA A 427 -10.20 -15.82 1.46
CA ALA A 427 -10.05 -16.18 0.06
C ALA A 427 -9.91 -14.94 -0.84
N HIS A 428 -10.69 -13.88 -0.56
CA HIS A 428 -10.64 -12.60 -1.27
C HIS A 428 -9.27 -11.93 -1.22
N VAL A 429 -8.58 -12.01 -0.08
CA VAL A 429 -7.20 -11.51 0.07
C VAL A 429 -6.13 -12.55 -0.30
N HIS A 430 -6.54 -13.69 -0.86
CA HIS A 430 -5.68 -14.80 -1.26
C HIS A 430 -4.79 -15.32 -0.13
N GLU A 431 -5.34 -15.43 1.10
CA GLU A 431 -4.60 -15.95 2.25
C GLU A 431 -4.18 -17.40 2.01
N ILE A 432 -2.89 -17.68 2.25
CA ILE A 432 -2.33 -19.03 2.24
C ILE A 432 -1.68 -19.34 3.60
N THR A 433 -1.45 -20.62 3.88
CA THR A 433 -0.66 -21.02 5.07
C THR A 433 0.84 -20.89 4.79
N THR A 434 1.64 -20.64 5.81
CA THR A 434 3.12 -20.63 5.70
C THR A 434 3.66 -21.92 5.09
N LYS A 435 3.10 -23.08 5.47
CA LYS A 435 3.46 -24.37 4.88
C LYS A 435 3.14 -24.43 3.39
N GLY A 436 1.96 -23.95 2.98
CA GLY A 436 1.55 -23.89 1.59
C GLY A 436 2.47 -22.99 0.76
N PHE A 437 2.77 -21.78 1.26
CA PHE A 437 3.67 -20.86 0.61
C PHE A 437 5.09 -21.45 0.45
N ASN A 438 5.65 -22.03 1.52
CA ASN A 438 6.98 -22.62 1.47
C ASN A 438 7.07 -23.83 0.54
N ALA A 439 6.01 -24.64 0.42
CA ALA A 439 5.96 -25.72 -0.57
C ALA A 439 6.03 -25.19 -2.02
N VAL A 440 5.41 -24.03 -2.31
CA VAL A 440 5.55 -23.37 -3.62
C VAL A 440 6.98 -22.85 -3.80
N MET A 441 7.53 -22.18 -2.79
CA MET A 441 8.90 -21.63 -2.83
C MET A 441 9.97 -22.72 -3.04
N GLU A 442 9.82 -23.88 -2.41
CA GLU A 442 10.69 -25.04 -2.63
C GLU A 442 10.59 -25.58 -4.06
N ARG A 443 9.38 -25.64 -4.64
CA ARG A 443 9.18 -26.09 -6.02
C ARG A 443 9.82 -25.14 -7.02
N VAL A 444 9.63 -23.83 -6.84
CA VAL A 444 10.20 -22.85 -7.78
C VAL A 444 11.71 -22.76 -7.63
N THR A 445 12.29 -22.90 -6.45
CA THR A 445 13.75 -22.81 -6.27
C THR A 445 14.47 -24.11 -6.67
N ASN A 446 13.95 -25.29 -6.30
CA ASN A 446 14.60 -26.59 -6.53
C ASN A 446 14.40 -27.20 -7.92
N LYS A 447 13.65 -26.55 -8.83
CA LYS A 447 13.60 -26.95 -10.24
C LYS A 447 15.02 -26.82 -10.81
N LYS A 448 15.77 -27.93 -10.81
CA LYS A 448 17.00 -28.12 -11.59
C LYS A 448 16.55 -28.18 -13.04
N GLY A 449 17.16 -27.33 -13.88
CA GLY A 449 16.92 -27.28 -15.32
C GLY A 449 17.14 -28.62 -16.01
#